data_AF-V2XKS7-F1
#
_entry.id   AF-V2XKS7-F1
#
_cell.length_a   1.000
_cell.length_b   1.000
_cell.length_c   1.000
_cell.angle_alpha   90.00
_cell.angle_beta   90.00
_cell.angle_gamma   90.00
#
_symmetry.space_group_name_H-M   'P 1'
#
loop_
_entity.id
_entity.type
_entity.pdbx_description
1 polymer ?
#
loop_
_entity_poly.entity_id
_entity_poly.type
_entity_poly.pdbx_seq_one_letter_code
_entity_poly.pdbx_strand_id
1 'polypeptide(L)'
;MIHADIEIEGRIYETWLCASADFKAQGESKVALDDYYQINTVQGTSRYNFCKENGWQRYIDTMLAVDFLILNRDRHGANIEVLRNSRKHYLRIAPLFDHGLSLLCSCYNEEQIEKFDVMEDKPCQNFIGSRSTS
;
A
#
# COMPACT_ATOMS: atom_id res chain seq x y z
N MET A 1 -4.38 -16.69 -9.93
CA MET A 1 -5.83 -16.40 -9.91
C MET A 1 -6.58 -17.70 -9.76
N ILE A 2 -7.70 -17.67 -9.07
CA ILE A 2 -8.57 -18.81 -8.82
C ILE A 2 -9.87 -18.53 -9.56
N HIS A 3 -10.29 -19.46 -10.41
CA HIS A 3 -11.61 -19.44 -11.02
C HIS A 3 -12.61 -20.01 -10.02
N ALA A 4 -13.62 -19.25 -9.63
CA ALA A 4 -14.55 -19.65 -8.59
C ALA A 4 -15.93 -19.00 -8.75
N ASP A 5 -16.94 -19.73 -8.25
CA ASP A 5 -18.27 -19.20 -8.02
C ASP A 5 -18.30 -18.46 -6.67
N ILE A 6 -18.73 -17.19 -6.69
CA ILE A 6 -18.98 -16.40 -5.48
C ILE A 6 -20.46 -16.11 -5.32
N GLU A 7 -20.94 -16.21 -4.09
CA GLU A 7 -22.30 -15.81 -3.74
C GLU A 7 -22.30 -14.38 -3.19
N ILE A 8 -23.04 -13.48 -3.84
CA ILE A 8 -23.29 -12.12 -3.38
C ILE A 8 -24.81 -11.94 -3.32
N GLU A 9 -25.33 -11.68 -2.11
CA GLU A 9 -26.77 -11.42 -1.88
C GLU A 9 -27.70 -12.50 -2.48
N GLY A 10 -27.31 -13.78 -2.36
CA GLY A 10 -28.08 -14.92 -2.86
C GLY A 10 -27.99 -15.15 -4.37
N ARG A 11 -27.13 -14.41 -5.08
CA ARG A 11 -26.83 -14.63 -6.51
C ARG A 11 -25.43 -15.17 -6.68
N ILE A 12 -25.29 -16.20 -7.52
CA ILE A 12 -24.01 -16.81 -7.85
C ILE A 12 -23.41 -16.10 -9.06
N TYR A 13 -22.15 -15.71 -8.94
CA TYR A 13 -21.35 -15.11 -10.00
C TYR A 13 -20.09 -15.93 -10.22
N GLU A 14 -19.86 -16.36 -11.47
CA GLU A 14 -18.61 -16.96 -11.89
C GLU A 14 -17.57 -15.86 -12.09
N THR A 15 -16.45 -15.90 -11.36
CA THR A 15 -15.42 -14.85 -11.43
C THR A 15 -14.02 -15.37 -11.15
N TRP A 16 -13.04 -14.47 -11.27
CA TRP A 16 -11.63 -14.71 -10.97
C TRP A 16 -11.22 -13.99 -9.70
N LEU A 17 -10.63 -14.74 -8.76
CA LEU A 17 -10.16 -14.23 -7.48
C LEU A 17 -8.63 -14.25 -7.41
N CYS A 18 -8.08 -13.25 -6.72
CA CYS A 18 -6.68 -13.27 -6.29
C CYS A 18 -6.61 -13.88 -4.89
N ALA A 19 -5.71 -14.85 -4.71
CA ALA A 19 -5.41 -15.42 -3.41
C ALA A 19 -3.93 -15.21 -3.11
N SER A 20 -3.64 -14.74 -1.90
CA SER A 20 -2.29 -14.56 -1.38
C SER A 20 -2.20 -15.16 0.02
N ALA A 21 -1.00 -15.55 0.43
CA ALA A 21 -0.77 -16.01 1.80
C ALA A 21 -0.87 -14.83 2.78
N ASP A 22 -1.39 -15.11 3.99
CA ASP A 22 -1.34 -14.14 5.08
C ASP A 22 0.12 -13.92 5.49
N PHE A 23 0.56 -12.66 5.45
CA PHE A 23 1.93 -12.26 5.82
C PHE A 23 2.10 -12.10 7.34
N LYS A 24 1.04 -12.25 8.13
CA LYS A 24 1.10 -12.20 9.59
C LYS A 24 1.65 -13.49 10.16
N ALA A 25 2.60 -13.36 11.07
CA ALA A 25 3.00 -14.46 11.93
C ALA A 25 1.97 -14.65 13.06
N GLN A 26 1.96 -15.86 13.63
CA GLN A 26 1.08 -16.17 14.75
C GLN A 26 1.29 -15.20 15.93
N GLY A 27 0.19 -14.60 16.40
CA GLY A 27 0.19 -13.64 17.50
C GLY A 27 0.51 -12.20 17.09
N GLU A 28 0.67 -11.90 15.79
CA GLU A 28 0.75 -10.53 15.32
C GLU A 28 -0.64 -9.89 15.17
N SER A 29 -0.75 -8.67 15.69
CA SER A 29 -1.80 -7.72 15.33
C SER A 29 -1.29 -6.75 14.28
N LYS A 30 -2.19 -6.18 13.48
CA LYS A 30 -1.89 -5.16 12.48
C LYS A 30 -2.59 -3.85 12.80
N VAL A 31 -1.97 -2.74 12.42
CA VAL A 31 -2.54 -1.39 12.50
C VAL A 31 -2.04 -0.60 11.29
N ALA A 32 -2.89 0.28 10.75
CA ALA A 32 -2.49 1.18 9.69
C ALA A 32 -1.39 2.15 10.16
N LEU A 33 -0.47 2.51 9.27
CA LEU A 33 0.67 3.36 9.64
C LEU A 33 0.23 4.79 9.98
N ASP A 34 -0.84 5.31 9.38
CA ASP A 34 -1.41 6.61 9.73
C ASP A 34 -1.93 6.64 11.17
N ASP A 35 -2.72 5.65 11.56
CA ASP A 35 -3.21 5.48 12.94
C ASP A 35 -2.03 5.34 13.92
N TYR A 36 -1.06 4.49 13.58
CA TYR A 36 0.12 4.27 14.42
C TYR A 36 0.96 5.55 14.57
N TYR A 37 1.18 6.28 13.48
CA TYR A 37 1.89 7.55 13.48
C TYR A 37 1.16 8.59 14.34
N GLN A 38 -0.15 8.73 14.19
CA GLN A 38 -0.94 9.72 14.93
C GLN A 38 -0.84 9.51 16.45
N ILE A 39 -0.78 8.27 16.91
CA ILE A 39 -0.73 7.93 18.34
C ILE A 39 0.71 8.02 18.90
N ASN A 40 1.73 7.70 18.10
CA ASN A 40 3.09 7.51 18.59
C ASN A 40 4.08 8.62 18.18
N THR A 41 3.68 9.56 17.32
CA THR A 41 4.56 10.66 16.90
C THR A 41 4.66 11.74 17.97
N VAL A 42 5.83 12.36 18.05
CA VAL A 42 5.99 13.67 18.70
C VAL A 42 5.53 14.76 17.73
N GLN A 43 4.96 15.83 18.25
CA GLN A 43 4.50 16.96 17.45
C GLN A 43 5.65 17.52 16.60
N GLY A 44 5.43 17.61 15.29
CA GLY A 44 6.39 18.17 14.34
C GLY A 44 7.33 17.15 13.68
N THR A 45 7.36 15.88 14.12
CA THR A 45 8.14 14.84 13.42
C THR A 45 7.50 14.51 12.07
N SER A 46 8.26 14.56 10.98
CA SER A 46 7.75 14.15 9.66
C SER A 46 7.49 12.65 9.61
N ARG A 47 6.56 12.20 8.76
CA ARG A 47 6.22 10.77 8.60
C ARG A 47 7.43 9.93 8.17
N TYR A 48 8.28 10.48 7.30
CA TYR A 48 9.53 9.85 6.91
C TYR A 48 10.50 9.69 8.09
N ASN A 49 10.73 10.77 8.85
CA ASN A 49 11.63 10.71 10.01
C ASN A 49 11.11 9.75 11.08
N PHE A 50 9.80 9.73 11.32
CA PHE A 50 9.17 8.75 12.21
C PHE A 50 9.48 7.31 11.78
N CYS A 51 9.33 6.99 10.49
CA CYS A 51 9.68 5.65 9.99
C CYS A 51 11.17 5.34 10.10
N LYS A 52 12.03 6.33 9.86
CA LYS A 52 13.48 6.21 10.01
C LYS A 52 13.89 5.92 11.46
N GLU A 53 13.31 6.63 12.42
CA GLU A 53 13.53 6.42 13.86
C GLU A 53 13.04 5.03 14.34
N ASN A 54 11.98 4.50 13.70
CA ASN A 54 11.52 3.13 13.93
C ASN A 54 12.36 2.06 13.19
N GLY A 55 13.44 2.44 12.50
CA GLY A 55 14.31 1.52 11.78
C GLY A 55 13.77 1.01 10.45
N TRP A 56 12.73 1.66 9.90
CA TRP A 56 12.06 1.24 8.65
C TRP A 56 12.56 2.01 7.41
N GLN A 57 13.61 2.81 7.54
CA GLN A 57 14.09 3.68 6.46
C GLN A 57 14.31 2.93 5.13
N ARG A 58 15.06 1.82 5.16
CA ARG A 58 15.34 1.05 3.95
C ARG A 58 14.07 0.54 3.26
N TYR A 59 13.07 0.14 4.05
CA TYR A 59 11.79 -0.29 3.50
C TYR A 59 11.08 0.90 2.82
N ILE A 60 11.01 2.04 3.50
CA ILE A 60 10.32 3.23 2.98
C ILE A 60 11.01 3.76 1.71
N ASP A 61 12.34 3.81 1.68
CA ASP A 61 13.08 4.21 0.48
C ASP A 61 12.81 3.25 -0.69
N THR A 62 12.75 1.95 -0.41
CA THR A 62 12.40 0.93 -1.43
C THR A 62 10.96 1.10 -1.91
N MET A 63 10.01 1.32 -0.99
CA MET A 63 8.61 1.56 -1.30
C MET A 63 8.45 2.78 -2.21
N LEU A 64 9.09 3.90 -1.88
CA LEU A 64 9.02 5.12 -2.69
C LEU A 64 9.57 4.90 -4.10
N ALA A 65 10.70 4.19 -4.23
CA ALA A 65 11.26 3.85 -5.53
C ALA A 65 10.33 2.94 -6.35
N VAL A 66 9.73 1.92 -5.72
CA VAL A 66 8.76 1.03 -6.37
C VAL A 66 7.51 1.81 -6.79
N ASP A 67 6.94 2.61 -5.90
CA ASP A 67 5.73 3.41 -6.16
C ASP A 67 5.95 4.37 -7.32
N PHE A 68 7.12 4.99 -7.42
CA PHE A 68 7.49 5.82 -8.55
C PHE A 68 7.53 5.02 -9.86
N LEU A 69 8.22 3.87 -9.88
CA LEU A 69 8.36 3.03 -11.08
C LEU A 69 7.03 2.51 -11.60
N ILE A 70 6.10 2.20 -10.70
CA ILE A 70 4.78 1.68 -11.07
C ILE A 70 3.71 2.76 -11.14
N LEU A 71 4.05 4.03 -10.91
CA LEU A 71 3.09 5.14 -10.83
C LEU A 71 1.93 4.84 -9.87
N ASN A 72 2.25 4.39 -8.65
CA ASN A 72 1.23 4.12 -7.65
C ASN A 72 0.57 5.42 -7.19
N ARG A 73 -0.73 5.54 -7.43
CA ARG A 73 -1.49 6.76 -7.10
C ARG A 73 -2.17 6.71 -5.73
N ASP A 74 -2.10 5.60 -5.01
CA ASP A 74 -2.88 5.38 -3.79
C ASP A 74 -2.07 4.82 -2.60
N ARG A 75 -0.83 5.30 -2.39
CA ARG A 75 -0.02 4.93 -1.22
C ARG A 75 -0.44 5.68 0.06
N HIS A 76 -1.70 5.53 0.48
CA HIS A 76 -2.17 6.15 1.72
C HIS A 76 -1.70 5.37 2.96
N GLY A 77 -1.90 5.96 4.16
CA GLY A 77 -1.38 5.39 5.40
C GLY A 77 -1.93 4.01 5.73
N ALA A 78 -3.20 3.74 5.40
CA ALA A 78 -3.79 2.40 5.50
C ALA A 78 -3.25 1.36 4.50
N ASN A 79 -2.56 1.76 3.43
CA ASN A 79 -1.86 0.86 2.49
C ASN A 79 -0.40 0.60 2.93
N ILE A 80 -0.10 0.93 4.19
CA ILE A 80 1.14 0.59 4.87
C ILE A 80 0.75 0.13 6.28
N GLU A 81 1.09 -1.09 6.66
CA GLU A 81 0.70 -1.62 7.97
C GLU A 81 1.92 -1.85 8.87
N VAL A 82 1.73 -1.58 10.16
CA VAL A 82 2.66 -1.95 11.23
C VAL A 82 2.14 -3.21 11.91
N LEU A 83 3.00 -4.22 11.99
CA LEU A 83 2.74 -5.49 12.64
C LEU A 83 3.42 -5.52 14.00
N ARG A 84 2.62 -5.86 15.02
CA ARG A 84 3.05 -5.91 16.41
C ARG A 84 2.86 -7.30 16.97
N ASN A 85 3.91 -7.84 17.57
CA ASN A 85 3.79 -9.03 18.42
C ASN A 85 4.03 -8.63 19.88
N SER A 86 2.94 -8.51 20.66
CA SER A 86 3.03 -8.08 22.05
C SER A 86 3.72 -9.10 22.96
N ARG A 87 3.69 -10.39 22.63
CA ARG A 87 4.33 -11.45 23.43
C ARG A 87 5.84 -11.53 23.19
N LYS A 88 6.26 -11.32 21.93
CA LYS A 88 7.68 -11.36 21.52
C LYS A 88 8.33 -9.98 21.50
N HIS A 89 7.59 -8.93 21.88
CA HIS A 89 8.06 -7.55 22.01
C HIS A 89 8.77 -7.01 20.77
N TYR A 90 8.22 -7.24 19.58
CA TYR A 90 8.74 -6.64 18.36
C TYR A 90 7.65 -5.95 17.53
N LEU A 91 8.13 -5.01 16.73
CA LEU A 91 7.39 -4.30 15.70
C LEU A 91 8.11 -4.48 14.37
N ARG A 92 7.36 -4.65 13.29
CA ARG A 92 7.89 -4.64 11.93
C ARG A 92 6.85 -4.05 11.00
N ILE A 93 7.30 -3.52 9.86
CA ILE A 93 6.39 -3.13 8.80
C ILE A 93 5.92 -4.37 8.03
N ALA A 94 4.68 -4.34 7.53
CA ALA A 94 4.14 -5.36 6.64
C ALA A 94 4.83 -5.31 5.27
N PRO A 95 4.91 -6.41 4.51
CA PRO A 95 5.36 -6.37 3.11
C PRO A 95 4.50 -5.43 2.26
N LEU A 96 5.01 -4.98 1.11
CA LEU A 96 4.23 -4.16 0.18
C LEU A 96 2.96 -4.90 -0.27
N PHE A 97 1.81 -4.22 -0.17
CA PHE A 97 0.51 -4.71 -0.63
C PHE A 97 -0.29 -3.55 -1.24
N ASP A 98 -1.44 -3.91 -1.82
CA ASP A 98 -2.42 -3.00 -2.45
C ASP A 98 -1.81 -1.98 -3.42
N HIS A 99 -1.48 -2.46 -4.63
CA HIS A 99 -1.00 -1.63 -5.74
C HIS A 99 -2.06 -1.52 -6.84
N GLY A 100 -3.34 -1.74 -6.51
CA GLY A 100 -4.42 -1.83 -7.50
C GLY A 100 -4.55 -0.57 -8.34
N LEU A 101 -4.26 0.61 -7.77
CA LEU A 101 -4.27 1.90 -8.46
C LEU A 101 -2.88 2.31 -9.00
N SER A 102 -2.19 1.37 -9.65
CA SER A 102 -0.87 1.58 -10.28
C SER A 102 -0.88 1.29 -11.77
N LEU A 103 0.21 1.64 -12.47
CA LEU A 103 0.43 1.42 -13.89
C LEU A 103 -0.75 1.97 -14.72
N LEU A 104 -1.23 1.19 -15.68
CA LEU A 104 -2.31 1.53 -16.60
C LEU A 104 -3.67 1.05 -16.10
N CYS A 105 -3.86 0.81 -14.80
CA CYS A 105 -5.12 0.29 -14.23
C CYS A 105 -6.36 1.13 -14.57
N SER A 106 -6.18 2.43 -14.88
CA SER A 106 -7.26 3.33 -15.29
C SER A 106 -7.51 3.37 -16.80
N CYS A 107 -6.74 2.60 -17.58
CA CYS A 107 -6.93 2.46 -19.02
C CYS A 107 -7.76 1.20 -19.29
N TYR A 108 -8.89 1.38 -19.94
CA TYR A 108 -9.87 0.34 -20.23
C TYR A 108 -9.83 -0.12 -21.70
N ASN A 109 -9.05 0.54 -22.54
CA ASN A 109 -8.88 0.21 -23.96
C ASN A 109 -7.49 0.63 -24.48
N GLU A 110 -7.15 0.16 -25.67
CA GLU A 110 -5.85 0.42 -26.32
C GLU A 110 -5.62 1.91 -26.60
N GLU A 111 -6.65 2.65 -27.02
CA GLU A 111 -6.55 4.09 -27.29
C GLU A 111 -6.10 4.88 -26.04
N GLN A 112 -6.63 4.52 -24.86
CA GLN A 112 -6.23 5.11 -23.58
C GLN A 112 -4.80 4.75 -23.19
N ILE A 113 -4.36 3.53 -23.52
CA ILE A 113 -2.97 3.10 -23.29
C ILE A 113 -2.01 3.89 -24.18
N GLU A 114 -2.31 4.03 -25.47
CA GLU A 114 -1.48 4.75 -26.44
C GLU A 114 -1.33 6.24 -26.10
N LYS A 115 -2.39 6.84 -25.55
CA LYS A 115 -2.41 8.25 -25.13
C LYS A 115 -1.88 8.47 -23.72
N PHE A 116 -1.55 7.40 -22.97
CA PHE A 116 -1.14 7.55 -21.59
C PHE A 116 0.24 8.21 -21.52
N ASP A 117 0.25 9.46 -21.07
CA ASP A 117 1.51 10.13 -20.75
C ASP A 117 2.07 9.56 -19.44
N VAL A 118 3.20 8.88 -19.55
CA VAL A 118 3.93 8.28 -18.42
C VAL A 118 4.73 9.32 -17.64
N MET A 119 5.00 10.48 -18.23
CA MET A 119 5.75 11.58 -17.62
C MET A 119 4.82 12.67 -17.06
N GLU A 120 3.52 12.57 -17.31
CA GLU A 120 2.53 13.48 -16.73
C GLU A 120 2.52 13.38 -15.21
N ASP A 121 2.61 14.53 -14.55
CA ASP A 121 2.44 14.63 -13.11
C ASP A 121 0.97 14.40 -12.74
N LYS A 122 0.70 13.29 -12.08
CA LYS A 122 -0.64 12.90 -11.66
C LYS A 122 -0.79 13.12 -10.15
N PRO A 123 -1.95 13.59 -9.69
CA PRO A 123 -2.24 13.59 -8.27
C PRO A 123 -2.11 12.18 -7.71
N CYS A 124 -1.38 12.04 -6.60
CA CYS A 124 -1.28 10.79 -5.87
C CYS A 124 -1.61 11.01 -4.39
N GLN A 125 -2.12 9.97 -3.74
CA GLN A 125 -2.32 9.95 -2.31
C GLN A 125 -1.14 9.25 -1.66
N ASN A 126 0.00 9.93 -1.55
CA ASN A 126 1.15 9.39 -0.82
C ASN A 126 1.14 9.85 0.65
N PHE A 127 1.22 8.90 1.58
CA PHE A 127 1.30 9.21 3.00
C PHE A 127 2.68 9.74 3.40
N ILE A 128 3.76 9.19 2.85
CA ILE A 128 5.13 9.55 3.23
C ILE A 128 5.64 10.76 2.43
N GLY A 129 5.44 10.72 1.11
CA GLY A 129 5.94 11.68 0.13
C GLY A 129 4.97 12.84 -0.17
N SER A 130 5.11 13.42 -1.36
CA SER A 130 4.24 14.49 -1.88
C SER A 130 2.92 13.93 -2.41
N ARG A 131 1.97 14.81 -2.74
CA ARG A 131 0.71 14.43 -3.42
C ARG A 131 0.82 14.47 -4.96
N SER A 132 2.01 14.20 -5.48
CA SER A 132 2.39 14.30 -6.89
C SER A 132 3.24 13.09 -7.27
N THR A 133 3.16 12.66 -8.53
CA THR A 133 3.99 11.55 -9.06
C THR A 133 5.34 12.03 -9.61
N SER A 134 5.60 13.33 -9.57
CA SER A 134 6.85 13.99 -10.01
C SER A 134 7.76 14.41 -8.85
#